data_AF-A0A925MBC9-F1
#
_entry.id   AF-A0A925MBC9-F1
#
_cell.length_a   1.000
_cell.length_b   1.000
_cell.length_c   1.000
_cell.angle_alpha   90.00
_cell.angle_beta   90.00
_cell.angle_gamma   90.00
#
_symmetry.space_group_name_H-M   'P 1'
#
loop_
_entity.id
_entity.type
_entity.pdbx_description
1 polymer ?
#
loop_
_entity_poly.entity_id
_entity_poly.type
_entity_poly.pdbx_seq_one_letter_code
_entity_poly.pdbx_strand_id
1 'polypeptide(L)'
;MMKELFQLDAARVQPEARLVEDLELDSLDAIDLAVKVEETTGLAFDETMIRQLRTIDDVIVAIGAIVRTHGMAAFRSSAPAQTEP
;
A
#
# COMPACT_ATOMS: atom_id res chain seq x y z
N MET A 1 9.64 -6.87 -5.35
CA MET A 1 10.45 -7.91 -4.66
C MET A 1 10.12 -7.81 -3.18
N MET A 2 9.08 -8.53 -2.73
CA MET A 2 8.50 -8.42 -1.38
C MET A 2 9.00 -9.53 -0.42
N LYS A 3 9.68 -10.55 -0.95
CA LYS A 3 10.09 -11.77 -0.22
C LYS A 3 11.29 -11.57 0.70
N GLU A 4 12.18 -10.63 0.37
CA GLU A 4 13.40 -10.38 1.15
C GLU A 4 13.25 -9.32 2.25
N LEU A 5 12.17 -8.52 2.22
CA LEU A 5 11.94 -7.48 3.23
C LEU A 5 11.29 -8.02 4.50
N PHE A 6 10.44 -9.04 4.40
CA PHE A 6 9.69 -9.56 5.54
C PHE A 6 10.05 -10.99 5.94
N GLN A 7 10.96 -11.65 5.20
CA GLN A 7 11.26 -13.08 5.36
C GLN A 7 9.99 -13.97 5.35
N LEU A 8 8.91 -13.49 4.74
CA LEU A 8 7.65 -14.19 4.68
C LEU A 8 7.61 -15.14 3.48
N ASP A 9 7.19 -16.37 3.75
CA ASP A 9 6.92 -17.34 2.70
C ASP A 9 5.70 -16.89 1.89
N ALA A 10 5.82 -16.85 0.56
CA ALA A 10 4.72 -16.41 -0.31
C ALA A 10 3.46 -17.28 -0.16
N ALA A 11 3.63 -18.52 0.31
CA ALA A 11 2.52 -19.41 0.64
C ALA A 11 1.74 -19.00 1.90
N ARG A 12 2.35 -18.22 2.81
CA ARG A 12 1.71 -17.72 4.04
C ARG A 12 1.00 -16.38 3.84
N VAL A 13 1.35 -15.65 2.79
CA VAL A 13 0.73 -14.35 2.43
C VAL A 13 -0.63 -14.59 1.77
N GLN A 14 -1.63 -14.89 2.60
CA GLN A 14 -3.03 -15.00 2.19
C GLN A 14 -3.80 -13.73 2.60
N PRO A 15 -4.86 -13.33 1.87
CA PRO A 15 -5.66 -12.15 2.20
C PRO A 15 -6.18 -12.17 3.64
N GLU A 16 -6.58 -13.36 4.11
CA GLU A 16 -7.12 -13.56 5.45
C GLU A 16 -6.04 -13.63 6.53
N ALA A 17 -4.76 -13.71 6.15
CA ALA A 17 -3.65 -13.84 7.09
C ALA A 17 -3.49 -12.57 7.92
N ARG A 18 -3.33 -12.75 9.23
CA ARG A 18 -3.15 -11.69 10.21
C ARG A 18 -1.67 -11.31 10.28
N LEU A 19 -1.39 -10.02 10.14
CA LEU A 19 -0.03 -9.47 10.09
C LEU A 19 0.80 -9.85 11.33
N VAL A 20 0.21 -9.70 12.52
CA VAL A 20 0.91 -9.96 13.78
C VAL A 20 0.83 -11.44 14.18
N GLU A 21 -0.33 -12.07 14.01
CA GLU A 21 -0.56 -13.41 14.57
C GLU A 21 -0.11 -14.54 13.62
N ASP A 22 -0.30 -14.39 12.31
CA ASP A 22 0.02 -15.44 11.33
C ASP A 22 1.35 -15.21 10.63
N LEU A 23 1.70 -13.93 10.43
CA LEU A 23 2.92 -13.50 9.75
C LEU A 23 3.98 -13.00 10.74
N GLU A 24 3.67 -12.93 12.03
CA GLU A 24 4.63 -12.58 13.09
C GLU A 24 5.35 -11.25 12.81
N LEU A 25 4.66 -10.30 12.17
CA LEU A 25 5.22 -8.99 11.84
C LEU A 25 5.22 -8.07 13.05
N ASP A 26 6.38 -7.49 13.31
CA ASP A 26 6.58 -6.52 14.36
C ASP A 26 6.21 -5.11 13.91
N SER A 27 6.16 -4.18 14.86
CA SER A 27 5.90 -2.75 14.57
C SER A 27 6.96 -2.11 13.67
N LEU A 28 8.18 -2.66 13.65
CA LEU A 28 9.25 -2.23 12.75
C LEU A 28 8.98 -2.68 11.31
N ASP A 29 8.51 -3.92 11.12
CA ASP A 29 8.19 -4.45 9.80
C ASP A 29 7.03 -3.66 9.16
N ALA A 30 6.03 -3.29 9.95
CA ALA A 30 4.93 -2.46 9.46
C ALA A 30 5.41 -1.08 8.95
N ILE A 31 6.43 -0.50 9.58
CA ILE A 31 7.06 0.75 9.15
C ILE A 31 7.84 0.52 7.85
N ASP A 32 8.64 -0.54 7.77
CA ASP A 32 9.39 -0.87 6.55
C ASP A 32 8.45 -1.13 5.36
N LEU A 33 7.29 -1.75 5.57
CA LEU A 33 6.27 -1.93 4.54
C LEU A 33 5.74 -0.58 4.03
N ALA A 34 5.39 0.32 4.95
CA ALA A 34 4.90 1.65 4.60
C ALA A 34 5.93 2.43 3.80
N VAL A 35 7.19 2.46 4.26
CA VAL A 35 8.32 3.08 3.55
C VAL A 35 8.49 2.47 2.17
N LYS A 36 8.42 1.14 2.04
CA LYS A 36 8.59 0.47 0.75
C LYS A 36 7.47 0.78 -0.23
N VAL A 37 6.23 0.82 0.24
CA VAL A 37 5.10 1.19 -0.61
C VAL A 37 5.24 2.65 -1.03
N GLU A 38 5.65 3.55 -0.14
CA GLU A 38 5.94 4.94 -0.47
C GLU A 38 7.07 5.06 -1.50
N GLU A 39 8.18 4.33 -1.35
CA GLU A 39 9.26 4.32 -2.35
C GLU A 39 8.80 3.80 -3.72
N THR A 40 7.92 2.78 -3.73
CA THR A 40 7.50 2.10 -4.96
C THR A 40 6.39 2.86 -5.68
N THR A 41 5.44 3.42 -4.93
CA THR A 41 4.26 4.10 -5.47
C THR A 41 4.39 5.63 -5.46
N GLY A 42 5.31 6.17 -4.67
CA GLY A 42 5.44 7.60 -4.38
C GLY A 42 4.43 8.11 -3.35
N LEU A 43 3.70 7.21 -2.67
CA LEU A 43 2.52 7.56 -1.87
C LEU A 43 2.74 7.23 -0.39
N ALA A 44 2.65 8.24 0.45
CA ALA A 44 2.89 8.11 1.89
C ALA A 44 1.70 7.45 2.61
N PHE A 45 2.01 6.58 3.57
CA PHE A 45 1.05 6.01 4.51
C PHE A 45 1.06 6.81 5.80
N ASP A 46 -0.12 7.19 6.28
CA ASP A 46 -0.25 7.77 7.61
C ASP A 46 -0.05 6.72 8.70
N GLU A 47 0.55 7.13 9.82
CA GLU A 47 0.77 6.26 10.99
C GLU A 47 -0.54 5.65 11.51
N THR A 48 -1.65 6.36 11.37
CA THR A 48 -2.98 5.88 11.75
C THR A 48 -3.44 4.74 10.85
N MET A 49 -3.14 4.80 9.56
CA MET A 49 -3.46 3.73 8.61
C MET A 49 -2.62 2.49 8.93
N ILE A 50 -1.31 2.65 9.15
CA ILE A 50 -0.40 1.56 9.53
C ILE A 50 -0.90 0.85 10.80
N ARG A 51 -1.31 1.60 11.83
CA ARG A 51 -1.85 1.05 13.08
C ARG A 51 -3.20 0.33 12.91
N GLN A 52 -3.93 0.61 11.83
CA GLN A 52 -5.21 -0.04 11.52
C GLN A 52 -5.08 -1.33 10.72
N LEU A 53 -3.92 -1.58 10.10
CA LEU A 53 -3.68 -2.80 9.34
C LEU A 53 -3.65 -4.01 10.29
N ARG A 54 -4.60 -4.93 10.11
CA ARG A 54 -4.67 -6.19 10.89
C ARG A 54 -4.35 -7.39 10.02
N THR A 55 -4.72 -7.33 8.75
CA THR A 55 -4.62 -8.42 7.78
C THR A 55 -3.94 -7.96 6.50
N ILE A 56 -3.53 -8.92 5.67
CA ILE A 56 -3.02 -8.64 4.33
C ILE A 56 -4.08 -7.98 3.44
N ASP A 57 -5.36 -8.35 3.59
CA ASP A 57 -6.44 -7.69 2.87
C ASP A 57 -6.49 -6.18 3.17
N ASP A 58 -6.34 -5.79 4.44
CA ASP A 58 -6.30 -4.37 4.84
C ASP A 58 -5.16 -3.62 4.13
N VAL A 59 -3.98 -4.25 4.00
CA VAL A 59 -2.83 -3.68 3.29
C VAL A 59 -3.16 -3.49 1.81
N ILE A 60 -3.73 -4.51 1.16
CA ILE A 60 -4.10 -4.47 -0.26
C ILE A 60 -5.14 -3.37 -0.50
N VAL A 61 -6.16 -3.28 0.36
CA VAL A 61 -7.21 -2.26 0.30
C VAL A 61 -6.62 -0.87 0.49
N ALA A 62 -5.74 -0.68 1.47
CA ALA A 62 -5.06 0.59 1.74
C ALA A 62 -4.24 1.06 0.54
N ILE A 63 -3.39 0.18 -0.02
CA ILE A 63 -2.62 0.47 -1.24
C ILE A 63 -3.57 0.84 -2.39
N GLY A 64 -4.63 0.06 -2.61
CA GLY A 64 -5.61 0.33 -3.65
C GLY A 64 -6.35 1.67 -3.48
N ALA A 65 -6.67 2.06 -2.24
CA ALA A 65 -7.29 3.33 -1.93
C ALA A 65 -6.35 4.52 -2.21
N ILE A 66 -5.09 4.39 -1.83
CA ILE A 66 -4.07 5.41 -2.02
C ILE A 66 -3.75 5.60 -3.52
N VAL A 67 -3.59 4.49 -4.26
CA VAL A 67 -3.41 4.53 -5.73
C VAL A 67 -4.58 5.20 -6.43
N ARG A 68 -5.84 4.93 -6.02
CA ARG A 68 -7.02 5.63 -6.58
C ARG A 68 -7.05 7.12 -6.25
N THR A 69 -6.64 7.48 -5.04
CA THR A 69 -6.65 8.87 -4.55
C THR A 69 -5.59 9.71 -5.29
N HIS A 70 -4.40 9.17 -5.52
CA HIS A 70 -3.35 9.87 -6.29
C HIS A 70 -3.46 9.71 -7.81
N GLY A 71 -4.14 8.68 -8.30
CA GLY A 71 -4.48 8.51 -9.72
C GLY A 71 -5.36 9.65 -10.27
N MET A 72 -6.15 10.31 -9.41
CA MET A 72 -6.96 11.47 -9.80
C MET A 72 -6.17 12.79 -9.93
N ALA A 73 -5.02 12.92 -9.23
CA ALA A 73 -4.19 14.12 -9.33
C ALA A 73 -3.38 14.15 -10.65
N ALA A 74 -2.89 12.98 -11.11
CA ALA A 74 -2.16 12.88 -12.37
C ALA A 74 -3.06 12.92 -13.63
N PHE A 75 -4.33 12.49 -13.52
CA PHE A 75 -5.22 12.39 -14.68
C PHE A 75 -5.94 13.70 -15.07
N ARG A 76 -5.97 14.73 -14.21
CA ARG A 76 -6.59 16.03 -14.57
C ARG A 76 -5.71 16.94 -15.45
N SER A 77 -4.46 16.57 -15.74
CA SER A 77 -3.53 17.40 -16.54
C SER A 77 -3.45 17.02 -18.03
N SER A 78 -4.50 16.43 -18.59
CA SER A 78 -4.60 16.22 -20.05
C SER A 78 -6.04 16.28 -20.52
N ALA A 79 -6.78 17.32 -20.15
CA ALA A 79 -7.94 17.72 -20.93
C ALA A 79 -7.42 18.46 -22.18
N PRO A 80 -7.66 17.99 -23.42
CA PRO A 80 -7.34 18.78 -24.60
C PRO A 80 -8.21 20.04 -24.55
N ALA A 81 -7.57 21.20 -24.64
CA ALA A 81 -8.24 22.48 -24.78
C ALA A 81 -9.24 22.36 -25.92
N GLN A 82 -10.53 22.47 -25.59
CA GLN A 82 -11.60 22.54 -26.56
C GLN A 82 -11.28 23.73 -27.48
N THR A 83 -11.01 23.41 -28.73
CA THR A 83 -11.00 24.35 -29.83
C THR A 83 -12.45 24.74 -30.04
N GLU A 84 -12.82 25.97 -29.74
CA GLU A 84 -14.06 26.56 -30.22
C GLU A 84 -13.75 27.75 -31.15
N PRO A 85 -14.43 27.83 -32.31
CA PRO A 85 -14.14 28.77 -33.39
C PRO A 85 -14.63 30.20 -33.14
#